data_AF-A0A7Y4I0D0-F1
#
_entry.id   AF-A0A7Y4I0D0-F1
#
_cell.length_a   1.000
_cell.length_b   1.000
_cell.length_c   1.000
_cell.angle_alpha   90.00
_cell.angle_beta   90.00
_cell.angle_gamma   90.00
#
_symmetry.space_group_name_H-M   'P 1'
#
loop_
_entity.id
_entity.type
_entity.pdbx_description
1 polymer ?
#
loop_
_entity_poly.entity_id
_entity_poly.type
_entity_poly.pdbx_seq_one_letter_code
_entity_poly.pdbx_strand_id
1 'polypeptide(L)'
;MNKITDAPQDLVVATCDTIDIRFAGVGFENAPNSVGRGAGAPSIRFDLSGVRGQKTMTRDNQFQRDLEQWAVRRKAEGPDSDVPPSKMPGVIVFERITTRITDDVGTVYRRAGGRVAGGGTEWEATWFFQPAPPPGARTLRFEFSVDGESTGKHCEVSL
;
A
#
# COMPACT_ATOMS: atom_id res chain seq x y z
N MET A 1 15.77 -11.28 13.85
CA MET A 1 15.72 -11.38 12.37
C MET A 1 14.31 -11.83 12.05
N ASN A 2 13.50 -10.91 11.54
CA ASN A 2 12.07 -11.14 11.41
C ASN A 2 11.82 -12.19 10.33
N LYS A 3 10.97 -13.16 10.61
CA LYS A 3 10.67 -14.26 9.69
C LYS A 3 9.17 -14.35 9.51
N ILE A 4 8.72 -14.46 8.27
CA ILE A 4 7.32 -14.80 7.97
C ILE A 4 7.09 -16.21 8.52
N THR A 5 6.18 -16.34 9.47
CA THR A 5 5.80 -17.60 10.10
C THR A 5 4.56 -18.21 9.48
N ASP A 6 3.66 -17.38 8.95
CA ASP A 6 2.48 -17.81 8.21
C ASP A 6 2.14 -16.79 7.10
N ALA A 7 1.77 -17.27 5.92
CA ALA A 7 1.28 -16.45 4.82
C ALA A 7 0.60 -17.34 3.75
N PRO A 8 -0.26 -16.78 2.88
CA PRO A 8 -0.73 -17.48 1.70
C PRO A 8 0.45 -17.94 0.84
N GLN A 9 0.36 -19.13 0.23
CA GLN A 9 1.47 -19.70 -0.56
C GLN A 9 1.93 -18.79 -1.71
N ASP A 10 1.01 -18.03 -2.31
CA ASP A 10 1.26 -17.10 -3.40
C ASP A 10 1.49 -15.65 -2.92
N LEU A 11 1.48 -15.43 -1.60
CA LEU A 11 1.49 -14.16 -0.89
C LEU A 11 0.36 -13.22 -1.29
N VAL A 12 -0.64 -13.66 -2.05
CA VAL A 12 -1.76 -12.82 -2.48
C VAL A 12 -2.67 -12.60 -1.28
N VAL A 13 -2.79 -11.36 -0.82
CA VAL A 13 -3.55 -10.96 0.37
C VAL A 13 -4.89 -10.30 0.04
N ALA A 14 -5.04 -9.79 -1.19
CA ALA A 14 -6.26 -9.19 -1.70
C ALA A 14 -6.33 -9.32 -3.23
N THR A 15 -7.55 -9.26 -3.77
CA THR A 15 -7.78 -9.16 -5.23
C THR A 15 -8.74 -8.02 -5.48
N CYS A 16 -8.34 -7.04 -6.28
CA CYS A 16 -9.15 -5.86 -6.61
C CYS A 16 -9.27 -5.75 -8.12
N ASP A 17 -10.49 -5.75 -8.66
CA ASP A 17 -10.75 -5.65 -10.10
C ASP A 17 -9.94 -6.65 -10.95
N THR A 18 -9.88 -7.90 -10.48
CA THR A 18 -9.08 -8.99 -11.07
C THR A 18 -7.56 -8.76 -11.05
N ILE A 19 -7.07 -7.88 -10.18
CA ILE A 19 -5.64 -7.65 -9.95
C ILE A 19 -5.31 -8.17 -8.56
N ASP A 20 -4.45 -9.18 -8.53
CA ASP A 20 -3.97 -9.76 -7.27
C ASP A 20 -2.92 -8.85 -6.65
N ILE A 21 -3.04 -8.67 -5.33
CA ILE A 21 -2.14 -7.86 -4.52
C ILE A 21 -1.43 -8.76 -3.53
N ARG A 22 -0.10 -8.68 -3.51
CA ARG A 22 0.78 -9.48 -2.69
C ARG A 22 1.33 -8.71 -1.49
N PHE A 23 1.53 -9.44 -0.41
CA PHE A 23 2.44 -9.06 0.67
C PHE A 23 3.87 -9.02 0.11
N ALA A 24 4.49 -7.84 0.10
CA ALA A 24 5.83 -7.64 -0.43
C ALA A 24 6.90 -7.55 0.67
N GLY A 25 6.53 -7.18 1.89
CA GLY A 25 7.47 -7.17 3.00
C GLY A 25 6.98 -6.42 4.24
N VAL A 26 7.77 -6.56 5.31
CA VAL A 26 7.63 -5.78 6.54
C VAL A 26 9.02 -5.37 7.03
N GLY A 27 9.12 -4.16 7.56
CA GLY A 27 10.33 -3.63 8.20
C GLY A 27 10.00 -2.86 9.47
N PHE A 28 11.01 -2.64 10.31
CA PHE A 28 10.90 -1.76 11.48
C PHE A 28 11.90 -0.63 11.33
N GLU A 29 11.37 0.58 11.17
CA GLU A 29 12.17 1.77 10.92
C GLU A 29 11.43 3.02 11.38
N ASN A 30 12.14 4.14 11.44
CA ASN A 30 11.52 5.42 11.74
C ASN A 30 10.69 5.88 10.54
N ALA A 31 9.46 6.32 10.79
CA ALA A 31 8.56 6.76 9.73
C ALA A 31 9.17 7.96 8.97
N PRO A 32 9.09 8.01 7.63
CA PRO A 32 9.64 9.11 6.87
C PRO A 32 8.87 10.42 7.11
N ASN A 33 9.51 11.55 6.80
CA ASN A 33 8.93 12.88 6.99
C ASN A 33 7.59 13.10 6.23
N SER A 34 7.36 12.33 5.17
CA SER A 34 6.12 12.35 4.38
C SER A 34 4.89 11.78 5.12
N VAL A 35 5.08 11.12 6.26
CA VAL A 35 4.01 10.51 7.07
C VAL A 35 3.33 11.54 7.99
N GLY A 36 3.77 12.80 7.98
CA GLY A 36 3.11 13.89 8.70
C GLY A 36 3.34 13.80 10.22
N ARG A 37 2.26 13.76 11.01
CA ARG A 37 2.32 13.88 12.49
C ARG A 37 3.14 12.77 13.18
N GLY A 38 3.39 11.65 12.50
CA GLY A 38 4.20 10.53 12.99
C GLY A 38 5.66 10.52 12.50
N ALA A 39 6.11 11.53 11.74
CA ALA A 39 7.45 11.56 11.18
C ALA A 39 8.55 11.34 12.23
N GLY A 40 9.55 10.52 11.89
CA GLY A 40 10.71 10.23 12.73
C GLY A 40 10.48 9.24 13.88
N ALA A 41 9.22 8.90 14.19
CA ALA A 41 8.93 7.94 15.27
C ALA A 41 9.09 6.48 14.79
N PRO A 42 9.55 5.57 15.67
CA PRO A 42 9.63 4.14 15.37
C PRO A 42 8.29 3.59 14.89
N SER A 43 8.33 2.84 13.80
CA SER A 43 7.13 2.38 13.10
C SER A 43 7.32 1.01 12.45
N ILE A 44 6.21 0.40 12.07
CA ILE A 44 6.16 -0.77 11.20
C ILE A 44 6.01 -0.26 9.76
N ARG A 45 6.99 -0.54 8.90
CA ARG A 45 6.83 -0.43 7.45
C ARG A 45 6.18 -1.71 6.93
N PHE A 46 5.16 -1.55 6.11
CA PHE A 46 4.41 -2.64 5.48
C PHE A 46 4.32 -2.38 3.97
N ASP A 47 4.78 -3.33 3.16
CA ASP A 47 4.90 -3.18 1.71
C ASP A 47 3.94 -4.15 0.97
N LEU A 48 3.28 -3.61 -0.05
CA LEU A 48 2.37 -4.32 -0.95
C LEU A 48 2.84 -4.18 -2.40
N SER A 49 2.61 -5.21 -3.21
CA SER A 49 2.90 -5.19 -4.64
C SER A 49 1.73 -5.79 -5.44
N GLY A 50 1.35 -5.14 -6.53
CA GLY A 50 0.37 -5.66 -7.47
C GLY A 50 1.02 -6.65 -8.44
N VAL A 51 0.39 -7.81 -8.62
CA VAL A 51 0.83 -8.82 -9.59
C VAL A 51 0.70 -8.26 -11.00
N ARG A 52 1.84 -8.16 -11.69
CA ARG A 52 1.88 -7.66 -13.06
C ARG A 52 1.30 -8.68 -14.03
N GLY A 53 0.41 -8.21 -14.90
CA GLY A 53 -0.20 -9.00 -15.96
C GLY A 53 -0.94 -8.13 -16.98
N GLN A 54 -1.74 -8.76 -17.83
CA GLN A 54 -2.43 -8.07 -18.93
C GLN A 54 -3.33 -6.92 -18.45
N LYS A 55 -4.00 -7.09 -17.30
CA LYS A 55 -4.89 -6.07 -16.74
C LYS A 55 -4.13 -4.85 -16.22
N THR A 56 -3.01 -5.06 -15.51
CA THR A 56 -2.14 -3.95 -15.04
C THR A 56 -1.56 -3.20 -16.23
N MET A 57 -1.05 -3.92 -17.25
CA MET A 57 -0.50 -3.29 -18.47
C MET A 57 -1.54 -2.48 -19.23
N THR A 58 -2.77 -3.00 -19.31
CA THR A 58 -3.88 -2.28 -19.97
C THR A 58 -4.21 -0.98 -19.25
N ARG A 59 -4.23 -1.01 -17.90
CA ARG A 59 -4.47 0.17 -17.07
C ARG A 59 -3.31 1.17 -17.15
N ASP A 60 -2.07 0.70 -17.19
CA ASP A 60 -0.89 1.56 -17.36
C ASP A 60 -0.94 2.28 -18.71
N ASN A 61 -1.22 1.56 -19.80
CA ASN A 61 -1.36 2.13 -21.13
C ASN A 61 -2.50 3.14 -21.21
N GLN A 62 -3.63 2.87 -20.54
CA GLN A 62 -4.73 3.82 -20.48
C GLN A 62 -4.33 5.09 -19.72
N PHE A 63 -3.67 4.93 -18.58
CA PHE A 63 -3.19 6.06 -17.79
C PHE A 63 -2.21 6.95 -18.57
N GLN A 64 -1.29 6.36 -19.34
CA GLN A 64 -0.36 7.14 -20.18
C GLN A 64 -1.11 7.95 -21.25
N ARG A 65 -2.07 7.33 -21.95
CA ARG A 65 -2.92 8.05 -22.91
C ARG A 65 -3.70 9.19 -22.26
N ASP A 66 -4.27 8.95 -21.08
CA ASP A 66 -5.05 9.96 -20.37
C ASP A 66 -4.16 11.12 -19.90
N LEU A 67 -2.93 10.82 -19.47
CA LEU A 67 -1.95 11.81 -19.04
C LEU A 67 -1.49 12.68 -20.23
N GLU A 68 -1.25 12.08 -21.40
CA GLU A 68 -0.95 12.81 -22.63
C GLU A 68 -2.11 13.74 -23.04
N GLN A 69 -3.34 13.23 -23.02
CA GLN A 69 -4.52 14.04 -23.33
C GLN A 69 -4.76 15.16 -22.33
N TRP A 70 -4.51 14.90 -21.05
CA TRP A 70 -4.55 15.92 -20.01
C TRP A 70 -3.50 17.01 -20.26
N ALA A 71 -2.26 16.64 -20.61
CA ALA A 71 -1.20 17.60 -20.89
C ALA A 71 -1.55 18.49 -22.10
N VAL A 72 -2.15 17.92 -23.15
CA VAL A 72 -2.65 18.69 -24.31
C VAL A 72 -3.73 19.68 -23.90
N ARG A 73 -4.72 19.25 -23.10
CA ARG A 73 -5.80 20.12 -22.61
C ARG A 73 -5.28 21.24 -21.72
N ARG A 74 -4.44 20.92 -20.75
CA ARG A 74 -3.81 21.91 -19.86
C ARG A 74 -3.01 22.96 -20.65
N LYS A 75 -2.32 22.56 -21.71
CA LYS A 75 -1.59 23.49 -22.58
C LYS A 75 -2.53 24.43 -23.35
N ALA A 76 -3.70 23.94 -23.77
CA ALA A 76 -4.70 24.74 -24.48
C ALA A 76 -5.47 25.69 -23.57
N GLU A 77 -5.82 25.25 -22.36
CA GLU A 77 -6.61 26.03 -21.38
C GLU A 77 -5.76 27.01 -20.56
N GLY A 78 -4.44 26.82 -20.52
CA GLY A 78 -3.53 27.68 -19.79
C GLY A 78 -3.30 27.24 -18.33
N PRO A 79 -2.48 28.00 -17.58
CA PRO A 79 -2.04 27.63 -16.23
C PRO A 79 -3.17 27.57 -15.19
N ASP A 80 -4.30 28.22 -15.45
CA ASP A 80 -5.49 28.28 -14.59
C ASP A 80 -6.49 27.13 -14.86
N SER A 81 -6.11 26.13 -15.67
CA SER A 81 -6.93 24.94 -15.87
C SER A 81 -7.08 24.14 -14.58
N ASP A 82 -8.33 24.03 -14.11
CA ASP A 82 -8.72 23.22 -12.96
C ASP A 82 -8.89 21.73 -13.29
N VAL A 83 -8.62 21.30 -14.53
CA VAL A 83 -8.77 19.89 -14.91
C VAL A 83 -7.72 19.06 -14.17
N PRO A 84 -8.12 18.14 -13.27
CA PRO A 84 -7.16 17.35 -12.53
C PRO A 84 -6.51 16.30 -13.45
N PRO A 85 -5.23 15.95 -13.23
CA PRO A 85 -4.64 14.81 -13.92
C PRO A 85 -5.36 13.53 -13.52
N SER A 86 -5.42 12.55 -14.43
CA SER A 86 -5.89 11.21 -14.10
C SER A 86 -5.09 10.64 -12.93
N LYS A 87 -5.74 9.87 -12.06
CA LYS A 87 -5.05 9.14 -10.99
C LYS A 87 -4.27 7.97 -11.57
N MET A 88 -3.09 7.69 -11.03
CA MET A 88 -2.35 6.47 -11.36
C MET A 88 -3.18 5.23 -11.03
N PRO A 89 -3.13 4.18 -11.86
CA PRO A 89 -4.02 3.03 -11.70
C PRO A 89 -3.77 2.24 -10.41
N GLY A 90 -2.52 2.17 -9.93
CA GLY A 90 -2.22 1.58 -8.64
C GLY A 90 -2.87 2.32 -7.46
N VAL A 91 -2.99 3.64 -7.53
CA VAL A 91 -3.67 4.44 -6.48
C VAL A 91 -5.12 3.98 -6.32
N ILE A 92 -5.84 3.82 -7.44
CA ILE A 92 -7.23 3.40 -7.45
C ILE A 92 -7.42 2.02 -6.80
N VAL A 93 -6.42 1.13 -6.92
CA VAL A 93 -6.48 -0.22 -6.36
C VAL A 93 -6.06 -0.25 -4.89
N PHE A 94 -4.90 0.31 -4.54
CA PHE A 94 -4.36 0.20 -3.19
C PHE A 94 -5.13 1.05 -2.17
N GLU A 95 -5.79 2.15 -2.57
CA GLU A 95 -6.62 2.95 -1.64
C GLU A 95 -7.80 2.17 -1.07
N ARG A 96 -8.21 1.08 -1.73
CA ARG A 96 -9.30 0.19 -1.31
C ARG A 96 -8.86 -0.84 -0.26
N ILE A 97 -7.56 -1.06 -0.12
CA ILE A 97 -7.01 -2.09 0.77
C ILE A 97 -6.71 -1.47 2.13
N THR A 98 -7.25 -2.08 3.17
CA THR A 98 -6.93 -1.74 4.56
C THR A 98 -6.29 -2.93 5.26
N THR A 99 -5.35 -2.65 6.14
CA THR A 99 -4.66 -3.66 6.95
C THR A 99 -4.89 -3.38 8.42
N ARG A 100 -5.30 -4.42 9.16
CA ARG A 100 -5.32 -4.43 10.62
C ARG A 100 -4.09 -5.18 11.12
N ILE A 101 -3.38 -4.59 12.08
CA ILE A 101 -2.22 -5.21 12.72
C ILE A 101 -2.56 -5.49 14.18
N THR A 102 -2.23 -6.70 14.63
CA THR A 102 -2.34 -7.12 16.04
C THR A 102 -1.05 -7.83 16.45
N ASP A 103 -0.73 -7.78 17.74
CA ASP A 103 0.36 -8.55 18.35
C ASP A 103 -0.14 -9.39 19.53
N ASP A 104 0.76 -10.17 20.13
CA ASP A 104 0.50 -11.05 21.27
C ASP A 104 0.39 -10.32 22.62
N VAL A 105 0.60 -9.00 22.66
CA VAL A 105 0.56 -8.19 23.88
C VAL A 105 -0.54 -7.12 23.88
N GLY A 106 -1.33 -7.02 22.81
CA GLY A 106 -2.51 -6.16 22.71
C GLY A 106 -2.22 -4.71 22.29
N THR A 107 -1.12 -4.44 21.59
CA THR A 107 -0.78 -3.09 21.12
C THR A 107 -1.77 -2.62 20.06
N VAL A 108 -2.23 -1.36 20.21
CA VAL A 108 -3.10 -0.72 19.22
C VAL A 108 -2.25 -0.01 18.17
N TYR A 109 -2.11 -0.64 17.00
CA TYR A 109 -1.43 -0.05 15.85
C TYR A 109 -2.38 0.81 15.03
N ARG A 110 -1.92 1.99 14.60
CA ARG A 110 -2.65 2.90 13.72
C ARG A 110 -1.81 3.25 12.51
N ARG A 111 -2.44 3.29 11.34
CA ARG A 111 -1.80 3.78 10.13
C ARG A 111 -1.45 5.25 10.31
N ALA A 112 -0.17 5.57 10.26
CA ALA A 112 0.34 6.93 10.33
C ALA A 112 0.37 7.59 8.94
N GLY A 113 0.58 6.79 7.89
CA GLY A 113 0.61 7.28 6.51
C GLY A 113 1.13 6.22 5.54
N GLY A 114 1.56 6.66 4.35
CA GLY A 114 2.10 5.76 3.36
C GLY A 114 2.31 6.43 2.01
N ARG A 115 2.85 5.66 1.07
CA ARG A 115 2.99 6.00 -0.34
C ARG A 115 2.29 4.94 -1.15
N VAL A 116 1.61 5.39 -2.20
CA VAL A 116 0.96 4.50 -3.17
C VAL A 116 1.36 4.95 -4.55
N ALA A 117 1.81 4.01 -5.37
CA ALA A 117 2.25 4.23 -6.74
C ALA A 117 3.41 5.26 -6.88
N GLY A 118 3.80 5.50 -8.12
CA GLY A 118 4.85 6.43 -8.53
C GLY A 118 5.48 5.99 -9.85
N GLY A 119 6.26 6.86 -10.49
CA GLY A 119 7.02 6.47 -11.69
C GLY A 119 8.03 5.36 -11.34
N GLY A 120 7.93 4.22 -12.04
CA GLY A 120 8.70 3.01 -11.78
C GLY A 120 8.22 2.16 -10.60
N THR A 121 7.22 2.62 -9.85
CA THR A 121 6.64 1.94 -8.69
C THR A 121 5.11 1.93 -8.79
N GLU A 122 4.56 1.87 -10.00
CA GLU A 122 3.13 2.14 -10.28
C GLU A 122 2.20 1.16 -9.55
N TRP A 123 2.69 -0.05 -9.31
CA TRP A 123 1.97 -1.15 -8.66
C TRP A 123 2.62 -1.53 -7.32
N GLU A 124 3.15 -0.54 -6.60
CA GLU A 124 3.72 -0.71 -5.27
C GLU A 124 3.06 0.24 -4.29
N ALA A 125 2.93 -0.21 -3.04
CA ALA A 125 2.46 0.64 -1.95
C ALA A 125 3.21 0.31 -0.66
N THR A 126 3.51 1.35 0.11
CA THR A 126 4.17 1.26 1.40
C THR A 126 3.32 1.98 2.43
N TRP A 127 3.11 1.36 3.58
CA TRP A 127 2.29 1.88 4.67
C TRP A 127 3.10 1.88 5.95
N PHE A 128 2.91 2.91 6.76
CA PHE A 128 3.57 3.03 8.06
C PHE A 128 2.53 2.95 9.15
N PHE A 129 2.77 2.08 10.14
CA PHE A 129 1.93 1.93 11.32
C PHE A 129 2.70 2.27 12.59
N GLN A 130 2.01 2.90 13.53
CA GLN A 130 2.56 3.33 14.80
C GLN A 130 1.73 2.81 15.97
N PRO A 131 2.37 2.50 17.11
CA PRO A 131 3.83 2.56 17.35
C PRO A 131 4.59 1.41 16.66
N ALA A 132 5.92 1.38 16.79
CA ALA A 132 6.68 0.14 16.58
C ALA A 132 6.29 -0.93 17.61
N PRO A 133 6.53 -2.22 17.34
CA PRO A 133 6.22 -3.27 18.30
C PRO A 133 6.99 -3.09 19.60
N PRO A 134 6.34 -3.24 20.77
CA PRO A 134 7.02 -3.12 22.06
C PRO A 134 7.98 -4.30 22.27
N PRO A 135 9.00 -4.17 23.14
CA PRO A 135 10.00 -5.23 23.38
C PRO A 135 9.44 -6.58 23.85
N GLY A 136 8.23 -6.60 24.41
CA GLY A 136 7.55 -7.82 24.85
C GLY A 136 6.78 -8.56 23.76
N ALA A 137 6.51 -7.91 22.62
CA ALA A 137 5.81 -8.51 21.50
C ALA A 137 6.72 -9.52 20.79
N ARG A 138 6.16 -10.66 20.40
CA ARG A 138 6.87 -11.76 19.73
C ARG A 138 6.34 -12.03 18.34
N THR A 139 5.08 -11.69 18.09
CA THR A 139 4.44 -11.93 16.80
C THR A 139 3.64 -10.72 16.36
N LEU A 140 3.60 -10.50 15.05
CA LEU A 140 2.68 -9.59 14.39
C LEU A 140 1.80 -10.37 13.44
N ARG A 141 0.49 -10.11 13.51
CA ARG A 141 -0.50 -10.62 12.56
C ARG A 141 -1.07 -9.45 11.76
N PHE A 142 -1.08 -9.61 10.45
CA PHE A 142 -1.60 -8.64 9.48
C PHE A 142 -2.85 -9.25 8.85
N GLU A 143 -3.99 -8.59 9.00
CA GLU A 143 -5.27 -9.02 8.42
C GLU A 143 -5.71 -7.99 7.39
N PHE A 144 -6.21 -8.47 6.25
CA PHE A 144 -6.48 -7.63 5.09
C PHE A 144 -7.97 -7.50 4.81
N SER A 145 -8.36 -6.34 4.30
CA SER A 145 -9.74 -6.08 3.87
C SER A 145 -9.73 -5.21 2.62
N VAL A 146 -10.74 -5.40 1.76
CA VAL A 146 -10.99 -4.60 0.55
C VAL A 146 -12.34 -3.92 0.74
N ASP A 147 -12.37 -2.60 0.63
CA ASP A 147 -13.60 -1.80 0.80
C ASP A 147 -14.34 -2.09 2.12
N GLY A 148 -13.59 -2.42 3.17
CA GLY A 148 -14.11 -2.76 4.50
C GLY A 148 -14.50 -4.23 4.70
N GLU A 149 -14.48 -5.05 3.64
CA GLU A 149 -14.78 -6.48 3.72
C GLU A 149 -13.49 -7.29 3.91
N SER A 150 -13.50 -8.22 4.88
CA SER A 150 -12.34 -9.09 5.13
C SER A 150 -12.04 -9.98 3.93
N THR A 151 -10.77 -10.09 3.56
CA THR A 151 -10.34 -11.04 2.52
C THR A 151 -10.22 -12.47 3.05
N GLY A 152 -10.33 -12.67 4.38
CA GLY A 152 -10.02 -13.93 5.06
C GLY A 152 -8.53 -14.31 5.06
N LYS A 153 -7.68 -13.48 4.43
CA LYS A 153 -6.25 -13.72 4.32
C LYS A 153 -5.49 -12.95 5.39
N HIS A 154 -4.38 -13.51 5.82
CA HIS A 154 -3.51 -12.89 6.82
C HIS A 154 -2.06 -13.30 6.60
N CYS A 155 -1.15 -12.54 7.19
CA CYS A 155 0.26 -12.91 7.30
C CYS A 155 0.70 -12.79 8.76
N GLU A 156 1.59 -13.66 9.20
CA GLU A 156 2.21 -13.61 10.51
C GLU A 156 3.73 -13.53 10.39
N VAL A 157 4.32 -12.73 11.28
CA VAL A 157 5.75 -12.49 11.32
C VAL A 157 6.23 -12.58 12.76
N SER A 158 7.32 -13.32 12.98
CA SER A 158 8.04 -13.33 14.26
C SER A 158 8.93 -12.09 14.39
N LEU A 159 8.95 -11.49 15.58
CA LEU A 159 9.79 -10.35 15.94
C LEU A 159 11.19 -10.78 16.44
#